data_AF-A0A2N8M714-F1
#
_entry.id   AF-A0A2N8M714-F1
#
_cell.length_a   1.000
_cell.length_b   1.000
_cell.length_c   1.000
_cell.angle_alpha   90.00
_cell.angle_beta   90.00
_cell.angle_gamma   90.00
#
_symmetry.space_group_name_H-M   'P 1'
#
loop_
_entity.id
_entity.type
_entity.pdbx_description
1 polymer ?
#
loop_
_entity_poly.entity_id
_entity_poly.type
_entity_poly.pdbx_seq_one_letter_code
_entity_poly.pdbx_strand_id
1 'polypeptide(L)'
;MTRPPVEMKGLVLDIVERVTLAANRIDIWLNRAKIAAALEAGGGSQRPDIDPIPMSIEAKLRRAGKGKRLVINGVEAEVNEGLVALIKEAFAVRNQLLSGSDDSIESMSGRLTMNKGRLTSLVRLSYLAPDIVRALVAGRQSSALTPSRLLRLSRNLPHDWKEQRCFLGFPA
;
A
#
# COMPACT_ATOMS: atom_id res chain seq x y z
N MET A 1 -8.17 27.34 -9.66
CA MET A 1 -9.46 27.20 -8.94
C MET A 1 -9.81 25.72 -8.87
N THR A 2 -9.81 25.14 -7.68
CA THR A 2 -10.10 23.70 -7.47
C THR A 2 -11.61 23.49 -7.49
N ARG A 3 -12.14 22.76 -8.47
CA ARG A 3 -13.58 22.43 -8.51
C ARG A 3 -13.94 21.51 -7.33
N PRO A 4 -15.13 21.67 -6.71
CA PRO A 4 -15.59 20.78 -5.65
C PRO A 4 -15.68 19.31 -6.13
N PRO A 5 -15.46 18.32 -5.26
CA PRO A 5 -15.36 16.90 -5.65
C PRO A 5 -16.57 16.35 -6.42
N VAL A 6 -17.76 16.88 -6.16
CA VAL A 6 -19.01 16.46 -6.82
C VAL A 6 -19.03 16.90 -8.29
N GLU A 7 -18.61 18.12 -8.58
CA GLU A 7 -18.49 18.64 -9.94
C GLU A 7 -17.39 17.94 -10.73
N MET A 8 -16.27 17.64 -10.07
CA MET A 8 -15.18 16.86 -10.67
C MET A 8 -15.65 15.47 -11.08
N LYS A 9 -16.43 14.79 -10.23
CA LYS A 9 -16.98 13.47 -10.54
C LYS A 9 -17.93 13.52 -11.74
N GLY A 10 -18.80 14.53 -11.82
CA GLY A 10 -19.72 14.72 -12.94
C GLY A 10 -18.98 14.90 -14.27
N LEU A 11 -17.92 15.72 -14.26
CA LEU A 11 -17.07 15.94 -15.42
C LEU A 11 -16.37 14.66 -15.90
N VAL A 12 -15.78 13.91 -14.96
CA VAL A 12 -15.08 12.66 -15.29
C VAL A 12 -16.04 11.64 -15.90
N LEU A 13 -17.25 11.51 -15.35
CA LEU A 13 -18.26 10.59 -15.88
C LEU A 13 -18.75 10.99 -17.28
N ASP A 14 -18.79 12.29 -17.58
CA ASP A 14 -19.16 12.77 -18.91
C ASP A 14 -18.08 12.47 -19.96
N ILE A 15 -16.80 12.69 -19.62
CA ILE A 15 -15.66 12.52 -20.53
C ILE A 15 -15.35 11.04 -20.81
N VAL A 16 -15.53 10.15 -19.83
CA VAL A 16 -15.17 8.73 -19.98
C VAL A 16 -16.17 8.04 -20.90
N GLU A 17 -15.69 7.56 -22.04
CA GLU A 17 -16.49 6.85 -23.03
C GLU A 17 -16.59 5.35 -22.72
N ARG A 18 -15.47 4.72 -22.35
CA ARG A 18 -15.42 3.29 -22.05
C ARG A 18 -14.29 2.96 -21.07
N VAL A 19 -14.56 2.06 -20.14
CA VAL A 19 -13.53 1.46 -19.27
C VAL A 19 -13.47 -0.04 -19.55
N THR A 20 -12.29 -0.56 -19.83
CA THR A 20 -12.04 -1.99 -20.03
C THR A 20 -11.09 -2.50 -18.95
N LEU A 21 -11.48 -3.58 -18.28
CA LEU A 21 -10.69 -4.23 -17.25
C LEU A 21 -9.99 -5.46 -17.87
N ALA A 22 -8.68 -5.41 -17.99
CA ALA A 22 -7.85 -6.57 -18.34
C ALA A 22 -7.26 -7.21 -17.08
N ALA A 23 -6.62 -8.37 -17.22
CA ALA A 23 -6.06 -9.11 -16.08
C ALA A 23 -4.96 -8.33 -15.31
N ASN A 24 -4.20 -7.49 -16.01
CA ASN A 24 -3.05 -6.74 -15.50
C ASN A 24 -3.06 -5.23 -15.82
N ARG A 25 -4.14 -4.72 -16.42
CA ARG A 25 -4.27 -3.29 -16.74
C ARG A 25 -5.72 -2.83 -16.77
N ILE A 26 -5.92 -1.53 -16.59
CA ILE A 26 -7.18 -0.84 -16.85
C ILE A 26 -6.95 0.06 -18.06
N ASP A 27 -7.81 -0.07 -19.06
CA ASP A 27 -7.80 0.78 -20.25
C ASP A 27 -9.03 1.71 -20.20
N ILE A 28 -8.79 3.01 -20.20
CA ILE A 28 -9.81 4.06 -20.18
C ILE A 28 -9.80 4.76 -21.53
N TRP A 29 -10.94 4.82 -22.19
CA TRP A 29 -11.15 5.54 -23.43
C TRP A 29 -11.87 6.84 -23.12
N LEU A 30 -11.26 7.97 -23.48
CA LEU A 30 -11.82 9.29 -23.23
C LEU A 30 -12.35 9.92 -24.52
N ASN A 31 -13.50 10.59 -24.41
CA ASN A 31 -14.08 11.32 -25.50
C ASN A 31 -13.34 12.64 -25.73
N ARG A 32 -12.64 12.75 -26.87
CA ARG A 32 -11.84 13.92 -27.23
C ARG A 32 -12.66 15.21 -27.30
N ALA A 33 -13.87 15.16 -27.86
CA ALA A 33 -14.72 16.34 -28.01
C ALA A 33 -15.16 16.89 -26.64
N LYS A 34 -15.51 16.01 -25.70
CA LYS A 34 -15.87 16.41 -24.34
C LYS A 34 -14.69 16.94 -23.54
N ILE A 35 -13.49 16.42 -23.75
CA ILE A 35 -12.26 17.02 -23.18
C ILE A 35 -12.04 18.43 -23.72
N ALA A 36 -12.13 18.61 -25.04
CA ALA A 36 -11.92 19.91 -25.67
C ALA A 36 -12.93 20.95 -25.15
N ALA A 37 -14.20 20.56 -25.00
CA ALA A 37 -15.23 21.38 -24.39
C ALA A 37 -14.93 21.71 -22.92
N ALA A 38 -14.50 20.72 -22.14
CA ALA A 38 -14.16 20.88 -20.72
C ALA A 38 -12.96 21.81 -20.46
N LEU A 39 -12.03 21.88 -21.42
CA LEU A 39 -10.82 22.71 -21.38
C LEU A 39 -11.03 24.12 -21.97
N GLU A 40 -12.24 24.44 -22.47
CA GLU A 40 -12.53 25.69 -23.18
C GLU A 40 -11.52 25.96 -24.32
N ALA A 41 -10.99 24.88 -24.92
CA ALA A 41 -9.98 24.96 -25.97
C ALA A 41 -10.66 25.44 -27.27
N GLY A 42 -10.70 26.76 -27.46
CA GLY A 42 -11.24 27.39 -28.65
C GLY A 42 -10.39 27.08 -29.89
N GLY A 43 -11.01 26.40 -30.87
CA GLY A 43 -10.73 26.47 -32.30
C GLY A 43 -9.32 26.10 -32.79
N GLY A 44 -9.20 24.94 -33.47
CA GLY A 44 -8.08 24.72 -34.39
C GLY A 44 -7.76 23.28 -34.78
N SER A 45 -8.68 22.57 -35.43
CA SER A 45 -8.39 21.68 -36.58
C SER A 45 -9.68 20.99 -37.04
N GLN A 46 -10.02 21.15 -38.32
CA GLN A 46 -11.21 20.60 -39.01
C GLN A 46 -11.08 19.11 -39.37
N ARG A 47 -10.48 18.30 -38.49
CA ARG A 47 -10.69 16.85 -38.55
C ARG A 47 -11.50 16.46 -37.32
N PRO A 48 -12.70 15.90 -37.49
CA PRO A 48 -13.29 15.10 -36.43
C PRO A 48 -12.38 13.88 -36.28
N ASP A 49 -11.31 14.03 -35.51
CA ASP A 49 -10.53 12.92 -35.00
C ASP A 49 -11.40 12.30 -33.90
N ILE A 50 -12.36 11.49 -34.35
CA ILE A 50 -13.40 10.84 -33.52
C ILE A 50 -12.76 9.75 -32.66
N ASP A 51 -11.49 9.42 -32.91
CA ASP A 51 -10.80 8.36 -32.20
C ASP A 51 -10.63 8.74 -30.72
N PRO A 52 -11.21 7.94 -29.80
CA PRO A 52 -11.11 8.21 -28.39
C PRO A 52 -9.66 8.07 -27.92
N ILE A 53 -9.28 8.89 -26.94
CA ILE A 53 -7.91 8.91 -26.41
C ILE A 53 -7.76 7.74 -25.43
N PRO A 54 -6.89 6.75 -25.70
CA PRO A 54 -6.64 5.66 -24.77
C PRO A 54 -5.69 6.12 -23.65
N MET A 55 -6.08 5.87 -22.40
CA MET A 55 -5.21 5.93 -21.23
C MET A 55 -5.15 4.55 -20.59
N SER A 56 -3.93 4.03 -20.42
CA SER A 56 -3.70 2.73 -19.80
C SER A 56 -2.93 2.90 -18.49
N ILE A 57 -3.37 2.18 -17.46
CA ILE A 57 -2.66 2.09 -16.18
C ILE A 57 -2.50 0.62 -15.79
N GLU A 58 -1.30 0.25 -15.31
CA GLU A 58 -1.06 -1.08 -14.77
C GLU A 58 -1.89 -1.31 -13.52
N ALA A 59 -2.63 -2.43 -13.47
CA ALA A 59 -3.50 -2.77 -12.36
C ALA A 59 -3.64 -4.29 -12.23
N LYS A 60 -3.43 -4.83 -11.03
CA LYS A 60 -3.57 -6.28 -10.79
C LYS A 60 -4.87 -6.57 -10.06
N LEU A 61 -5.71 -7.44 -10.63
CA LEU A 61 -6.88 -7.94 -9.91
C LEU A 61 -6.40 -8.78 -8.71
N ARG A 62 -6.84 -8.41 -7.50
CA ARG A 62 -6.52 -9.11 -6.26
C ARG A 62 -7.82 -9.47 -5.56
N ARG A 63 -7.98 -10.74 -5.17
CA ARG A 63 -9.11 -11.19 -4.35
C ARG A 63 -8.91 -10.70 -2.92
N ALA A 64 -9.78 -9.80 -2.45
CA ALA A 64 -9.93 -9.48 -1.05
C ALA A 64 -11.23 -10.13 -0.54
N GLY A 65 -11.18 -10.84 0.59
CA GLY A 65 -12.38 -11.38 1.21
C GLY A 65 -13.33 -10.24 1.57
N LYS A 66 -14.58 -10.31 1.08
CA LYS A 66 -15.62 -9.25 1.09
C LYS A 66 -15.47 -8.22 -0.05
N GLY A 67 -15.83 -8.61 -1.28
CA GLY A 67 -16.11 -7.72 -2.42
C GLY A 67 -14.95 -7.49 -3.40
N LYS A 68 -15.28 -7.21 -4.67
CA LYS A 68 -14.32 -6.88 -5.74
C LYS A 68 -13.79 -5.45 -5.52
N ARG A 69 -12.57 -5.29 -5.00
CA ARG A 69 -11.90 -3.99 -4.88
C ARG A 69 -10.85 -3.83 -5.97
N LEU A 70 -11.00 -2.80 -6.81
CA LEU A 70 -9.99 -2.41 -7.81
C LEU A 70 -8.88 -1.64 -7.09
N VAL A 71 -7.63 -2.10 -7.23
CA VAL A 71 -6.45 -1.42 -6.67
C VAL A 71 -5.72 -0.77 -7.84
N ILE A 72 -5.76 0.56 -7.90
CA ILE A 72 -5.08 1.38 -8.90
C ILE A 72 -3.76 1.83 -8.28
N ASN A 73 -2.63 1.45 -8.87
CA ASN A 73 -1.32 1.88 -8.42
C ASN A 73 -1.10 3.34 -8.87
N GLY A 74 -1.42 4.31 -8.00
CA GLY A 74 -1.27 5.73 -8.33
C GLY A 74 -1.72 6.72 -7.25
N VAL A 75 -2.29 6.24 -6.14
CA VAL A 75 -2.55 7.10 -4.97
C VAL A 75 -1.36 6.94 -4.03
N GLU A 76 -0.76 8.07 -3.62
CA GLU A 76 0.33 8.10 -2.64
C GLU A 76 0.04 7.10 -1.52
N ALA A 77 0.98 6.17 -1.32
CA ALA A 77 0.77 5.06 -0.42
C ALA A 77 0.73 5.60 1.01
N GLU A 78 -0.49 5.77 1.53
CA GLU A 78 -0.76 6.34 2.84
C GLU A 78 -0.02 5.54 3.91
N VAL A 79 0.79 6.24 4.71
CA VAL A 79 1.59 5.63 5.76
C VAL A 79 0.64 4.95 6.75
N ASN A 80 0.80 3.64 6.94
CA ASN A 80 0.01 2.92 7.91
C ASN A 80 0.61 3.16 9.30
N GLU A 81 0.04 4.10 10.06
CA GLU A 81 0.51 4.46 11.40
C GLU A 81 0.64 3.25 12.32
N GLY A 82 -0.26 2.28 12.21
CA GLY A 82 -0.22 1.04 12.99
C GLY A 82 1.00 0.17 12.68
N LEU A 83 1.46 0.14 11.42
CA LEU A 83 2.69 -0.57 11.04
C LEU A 83 3.91 0.15 11.60
N VAL A 84 3.94 1.48 11.51
CA VAL A 84 5.03 2.28 12.07
C VAL A 84 5.10 2.11 13.59
N ALA A 85 3.96 2.15 14.28
CA ALA A 85 3.88 1.91 15.72
C ALA A 85 4.38 0.50 16.09
N LEU A 86 3.98 -0.53 15.33
CA LEU A 86 4.44 -1.90 15.55
C LEU A 86 5.95 -2.05 15.39
N ILE A 87 6.54 -1.41 14.38
CA ILE A 87 7.99 -1.43 14.19
C ILE A 87 8.71 -0.67 15.33
N LYS A 88 8.20 0.50 15.73
CA LYS A 88 8.75 1.24 16.89
C LYS A 88 8.74 0.38 18.16
N GLU A 89 7.62 -0.29 18.43
CA GLU A 89 7.48 -1.21 19.56
C GLU A 89 8.48 -2.37 19.50
N ALA A 90 8.66 -2.97 18.32
CA ALA A 90 9.62 -4.04 18.10
C ALA A 90 11.07 -3.62 18.42
N PHE A 91 11.49 -2.44 17.95
CA PHE A 91 12.82 -1.91 18.25
C PHE A 91 12.98 -1.52 19.72
N ALA A 92 11.94 -0.98 20.36
CA ALA A 92 11.95 -0.69 21.80
C ALA A 92 12.15 -1.96 22.63
N VAL A 93 11.41 -3.03 22.31
CA VAL A 93 11.56 -4.35 22.94
C VAL A 93 12.97 -4.91 22.75
N ARG A 94 13.53 -4.82 21.53
CA ARG A 94 14.91 -5.25 21.28
C ARG A 94 15.91 -4.47 22.10
N ASN A 95 15.76 -3.15 22.21
CA ASN A 95 16.68 -2.33 22.98
C ASN A 95 16.62 -2.65 24.48
N GLN A 96 15.43 -2.92 25.03
CA GLN A 96 15.29 -3.38 26.42
C GLN A 96 15.88 -4.78 26.64
N LEU A 97 15.70 -5.68 25.68
CA LEU A 97 16.31 -7.00 25.75
C LEU A 97 17.84 -6.91 25.73
N LEU A 98 18.39 -6.03 24.90
CA LEU A 98 19.83 -5.84 24.75
C LEU A 98 20.45 -4.98 25.87
N SER A 99 19.65 -4.20 26.61
CA SER A 99 20.15 -3.45 27.77
C SER A 99 20.46 -4.33 28.98
N GLY A 100 20.04 -5.60 28.96
CA GLY A 100 20.29 -6.55 30.05
C GLY A 100 19.58 -6.16 31.35
N SER A 101 18.54 -5.33 31.29
CA SER A 101 17.81 -4.83 32.46
C SER A 101 16.86 -5.87 33.08
N ASP A 102 16.80 -7.07 32.50
CA ASP A 102 15.96 -8.19 32.91
C ASP A 102 16.80 -9.45 33.02
N ASP A 103 16.58 -10.21 34.10
CA ASP A 103 17.28 -11.48 34.33
C ASP A 103 16.80 -12.58 33.37
N SER A 104 15.61 -12.43 32.78
CA SER A 104 15.06 -13.39 31.82
C SER A 104 13.98 -12.79 30.90
N ILE A 105 13.67 -13.49 29.80
CA ILE A 105 12.51 -13.17 28.94
C ILE A 105 11.19 -13.22 29.75
N GLU A 106 11.11 -14.09 30.76
CA GLU A 106 9.96 -14.20 31.66
C GLU A 106 9.76 -12.91 32.47
N SER A 107 10.83 -12.37 33.08
CA SER A 107 10.76 -11.12 33.86
C SER A 107 10.40 -9.94 32.97
N MET A 108 10.99 -9.86 31.77
CA MET A 108 10.67 -8.82 30.80
C MET A 108 9.20 -8.88 30.38
N SER A 109 8.65 -10.09 30.14
CA SER A 109 7.24 -10.28 29.78
C SER A 109 6.28 -9.83 30.88
N GLY A 110 6.63 -10.12 32.15
CA GLY A 110 5.86 -9.68 33.31
C GLY A 110 5.89 -8.17 33.49
N ARG A 111 7.06 -7.54 33.40
CA ARG A 111 7.23 -6.08 33.52
C ARG A 111 6.50 -5.32 32.43
N LEU A 112 6.53 -5.84 31.20
CA LEU A 112 5.86 -5.21 30.04
C LEU A 112 4.37 -5.58 29.93
N THR A 113 3.85 -6.41 30.84
CA THR A 113 2.47 -6.92 30.79
C THR A 113 2.13 -7.53 29.41
N MET A 114 3.11 -8.25 28.83
CA MET A 114 3.00 -8.87 27.51
C MET A 114 3.03 -10.39 27.61
N ASN A 115 2.21 -11.06 26.79
CA ASN A 115 2.36 -12.51 26.65
C ASN A 115 3.65 -12.86 25.89
N LYS A 116 4.22 -14.04 26.19
CA LYS A 116 5.47 -14.54 25.57
C LYS A 116 5.40 -14.57 24.04
N GLY A 117 4.24 -14.89 23.47
CA GLY A 117 4.04 -14.94 22.02
C GLY A 117 4.21 -13.59 21.34
N ARG A 118 3.59 -12.53 21.89
CA ARG A 118 3.72 -11.16 21.40
C ARG A 118 5.15 -10.67 21.55
N LEU A 119 5.76 -10.90 22.71
CA LEU A 119 7.15 -10.50 22.97
C LEU A 119 8.11 -11.13 21.96
N THR A 120 7.99 -12.44 21.73
CA THR A 120 8.80 -13.16 20.73
C THR A 120 8.54 -12.64 19.32
N SER A 121 7.27 -12.36 18.97
CA SER A 121 6.93 -11.76 17.68
C SER A 121 7.58 -10.40 17.48
N LEU A 122 7.58 -9.54 18.49
CA LEU A 122 8.20 -8.20 18.44
C LEU A 122 9.71 -8.29 18.31
N VAL A 123 10.36 -9.17 19.07
CA VAL A 123 11.80 -9.44 18.91
C VAL A 123 12.12 -9.87 17.48
N ARG A 124 11.38 -10.81 16.90
CA ARG A 124 11.60 -11.24 15.50
C ARG A 124 11.41 -10.11 14.49
N LEU A 125 10.38 -9.29 14.67
CA LEU A 125 10.11 -8.14 13.78
C LEU A 125 11.19 -7.06 13.86
N SER A 126 11.91 -6.95 14.99
CA SER A 126 13.03 -6.01 15.12
C SER A 126 14.25 -6.36 14.24
N TYR A 127 14.29 -7.58 13.70
CA TYR A 127 15.34 -8.07 12.78
C TYR A 127 14.89 -8.10 11.31
N LEU A 128 13.81 -7.38 10.97
CA LEU A 128 13.41 -7.19 9.59
C LEU A 128 14.53 -6.54 8.76
N ALA A 129 14.61 -6.92 7.49
CA ALA A 129 15.51 -6.30 6.53
C ALA A 129 15.35 -4.76 6.54
N PRO A 130 16.44 -3.98 6.59
CA PRO A 130 16.37 -2.52 6.74
C PRO A 130 15.56 -1.80 5.66
N ASP A 131 15.56 -2.32 4.44
CA ASP A 131 14.77 -1.81 3.32
C ASP A 131 13.26 -2.07 3.48
N ILE A 132 12.87 -3.18 4.10
CA ILE A 132 11.47 -3.45 4.46
C ILE A 132 11.01 -2.45 5.52
N VAL A 133 11.84 -2.20 6.54
CA VAL A 133 11.56 -1.17 7.55
C VAL A 133 11.39 0.21 6.90
N ARG A 134 12.31 0.60 6.01
CA ARG A 134 12.20 1.85 5.24
C ARG A 134 10.93 1.91 4.40
N ALA A 135 10.54 0.81 3.78
CA ALA A 135 9.32 0.76 2.97
C ALA A 135 8.06 0.90 3.82
N LEU A 136 8.00 0.26 4.99
CA LEU A 136 6.88 0.38 5.95
C LEU A 136 6.72 1.80 6.47
N VAL A 137 7.83 2.45 6.84
CA VAL A 137 7.82 3.84 7.33
C VAL A 137 7.44 4.82 6.22
N ALA A 138 7.85 4.54 4.98
CA ALA A 138 7.52 5.37 3.82
C ALA A 138 6.16 5.02 3.17
N GLY A 139 5.35 4.14 3.78
CA GLY A 139 4.05 3.75 3.25
C GLY A 139 4.09 2.84 2.02
N ARG A 140 5.26 2.43 1.52
CA ARG A 140 5.45 1.64 0.29
C ARG A 140 5.09 0.16 0.40
N GLN A 141 4.44 -0.26 1.49
CA GLN A 141 3.95 -1.62 1.64
C GLN A 141 2.70 -1.90 0.79
N SER A 142 2.45 -3.17 0.51
CA SER A 142 1.15 -3.60 -0.02
C SER A 142 0.03 -3.28 0.98
N SER A 143 -1.12 -2.79 0.51
CA SER A 143 -2.33 -2.58 1.33
C SER A 143 -2.84 -3.86 2.03
N ALA A 144 -2.41 -5.03 1.57
CA ALA A 144 -2.72 -6.31 2.21
C ALA A 144 -1.85 -6.61 3.44
N LEU A 145 -0.77 -5.85 3.67
CA LEU A 145 0.12 -6.00 4.82
C LEU A 145 -0.34 -5.07 5.94
N THR A 146 -1.14 -5.60 6.86
CA THR A 146 -1.61 -4.90 8.05
C THR A 146 -0.74 -5.24 9.27
N PRO A 147 -0.79 -4.45 10.37
CA PRO A 147 -0.06 -4.77 11.60
C PRO A 147 -0.39 -6.17 12.14
N SER A 148 -1.67 -6.53 12.15
CA SER A 148 -2.14 -7.85 12.58
C SER A 148 -1.62 -8.98 11.70
N ARG A 149 -1.53 -8.75 10.38
CA ARG A 149 -0.95 -9.72 9.44
C ARG A 149 0.54 -9.86 9.64
N LEU A 150 1.28 -8.76 9.78
CA LEU A 150 2.73 -8.78 10.01
C LEU A 150 3.07 -9.51 11.31
N LEU A 151 2.32 -9.25 12.39
CA LEU A 151 2.49 -9.94 13.67
C LEU A 151 2.21 -11.45 13.57
N ARG A 152 1.22 -11.86 12.79
CA ARG A 152 0.93 -13.28 12.54
C ARG A 152 2.02 -13.96 11.72
N LEU A 153 2.52 -13.25 10.69
CA LEU A 153 3.58 -13.74 9.81
C LEU A 153 4.94 -13.86 10.50
N SER A 154 5.19 -13.07 11.56
CA SER A 154 6.48 -13.06 12.25
C SER A 154 6.93 -14.43 12.79
N ARG A 155 5.99 -15.33 13.09
CA ARG A 155 6.28 -16.68 13.58
C ARG A 155 7.07 -17.52 12.56
N ASN A 156 6.78 -17.32 11.29
CA ASN A 156 7.38 -18.06 10.17
C ASN A 156 8.31 -17.17 9.34
N LEU A 157 8.71 -16.02 9.87
CA LEU A 157 9.58 -15.08 9.18
C LEU A 157 10.98 -15.70 9.02
N PRO A 158 11.50 -15.81 7.79
CA PRO A 158 12.87 -16.28 7.57
C PRO A 158 13.91 -15.37 8.23
N HIS A 159 15.08 -15.93 8.55
CA HIS A 159 16.19 -15.14 9.13
C HIS A 159 17.01 -14.43 8.05
N ASP A 160 17.07 -15.00 6.84
CA ASP A 160 17.74 -14.38 5.69
C ASP A 160 16.90 -13.22 5.13
N TRP A 161 17.53 -12.07 4.91
CA TRP A 161 16.83 -10.86 4.45
C TRP A 161 16.29 -10.97 3.02
N LYS A 162 16.95 -11.71 2.13
CA LYS A 162 16.45 -11.93 0.76
C LYS A 162 15.19 -12.80 0.81
N GLU A 163 15.19 -13.83 1.65
CA GLU A 163 14.00 -14.65 1.90
C GLU A 163 12.87 -13.85 2.57
N GLN A 164 13.19 -12.94 3.50
CA GLN A 164 12.17 -12.05 4.10
C GLN A 164 11.49 -11.17 3.06
N ARG A 165 12.24 -10.59 2.11
CA ARG A 165 11.66 -9.78 1.03
C ARG A 165 10.70 -10.60 0.20
N CYS A 166 11.13 -11.79 -0.26
CA CYS A 166 10.28 -12.69 -1.02
C CYS A 166 9.03 -13.10 -0.23
N PHE A 167 9.19 -13.45 1.04
CA PHE A 167 8.11 -13.89 1.92
C PHE A 167 7.06 -12.80 2.19
N LEU A 168 7.49 -11.55 2.32
CA LEU A 168 6.63 -10.40 2.58
C LEU A 168 6.18 -9.68 1.30
N GLY A 169 6.66 -10.09 0.13
CA GLY A 169 6.30 -9.54 -1.17
C GLY A 169 6.98 -8.20 -1.52
N PHE A 170 8.16 -7.95 -0.96
CA PHE A 170 9.02 -6.82 -1.32
C PHE A 170 9.95 -7.21 -2.49
N PRO A 171 10.37 -6.24 -3.32
CA PRO A 171 11.40 -6.47 -4.34
C PRO A 171 12.71 -6.92 -3.67
N ALA A 172 13.41 -7.88 -4.28
CA ALA A 172 14.61 -8.52 -3.75
C ALA A 172 15.83 -7.59 -3.70
#